data_AF-A0A4R8FEB8-F1
#
_entry.id   AF-A0A4R8FEB8-F1
#
_cell.length_a   1.000
_cell.length_b   1.000
_cell.length_c   1.000
_cell.angle_alpha   90.00
_cell.angle_beta   90.00
_cell.angle_gamma   90.00
#
_symmetry.space_group_name_H-M   'P 1'
#
loop_
_entity.id
_entity.type
_entity.pdbx_description
1 polymer ?
#
loop_
_entity_poly.entity_id
_entity_poly.type
_entity_poly.pdbx_seq_one_letter_code
_entity_poly.pdbx_strand_id
1 'polypeptide(L)'
;MVKWSELKRASDTILAVWPHYQPLFERWFMQELVYKDELALTWRERYVPGDNDTILSDHYPDREAAVKAADALNSSLKQALSTRSMDDVVKRSLELKIDKALQAKRRLQDEEALMLAEALRRCAGDKRPHAATIKLSPEAERYRQDLAEQRKRCLRPTRDQLDGLKFQGRSSSILLAG
;
A
#
# COMPACT_ATOMS: atom_id res chain seq x y z
N MET A 1 -19.36 19.02 5.46
CA MET A 1 -17.95 18.59 5.35
C MET A 1 -17.43 18.48 6.76
N VAL A 2 -16.98 17.30 7.19
CA VAL A 2 -16.43 17.12 8.55
C VAL A 2 -15.07 17.81 8.61
N LYS A 3 -14.79 18.51 9.70
CA LYS A 3 -13.50 19.17 9.92
C LYS A 3 -12.50 18.25 10.63
N TRP A 4 -11.21 18.51 10.47
CA TRP A 4 -10.18 17.77 11.20
C TRP A 4 -10.37 17.89 12.73
N SER A 5 -10.72 19.07 13.23
CA SER A 5 -11.05 19.33 14.64
C SER A 5 -12.28 18.58 15.17
N GLU A 6 -13.22 18.21 14.30
CA GLU A 6 -14.48 17.52 14.65
C GLU A 6 -14.37 15.99 14.57
N LEU A 7 -13.25 15.46 14.04
CA LEU A 7 -13.03 14.03 13.93
C LEU A 7 -12.81 13.42 15.32
N LYS A 8 -13.78 12.60 15.76
CA LYS A 8 -13.70 11.73 16.95
C LYS A 8 -12.64 10.60 16.83
N ARG A 9 -11.60 10.80 16.02
CA ARG A 9 -10.44 9.92 15.88
C ARG A 9 -9.28 10.31 16.79
N ALA A 10 -9.27 11.55 17.32
CA ALA A 10 -8.17 12.08 18.11
C ALA A 10 -7.90 11.31 19.43
N SER A 11 -8.91 10.61 19.96
CA SER A 11 -8.78 9.80 21.18
C SER A 11 -8.17 8.42 20.95
N ASP A 12 -8.15 7.95 19.71
CA ASP A 12 -7.73 6.59 19.39
C ASP A 12 -6.20 6.48 19.41
N THR A 13 -5.66 5.41 20.01
CA THR A 13 -4.21 5.20 20.05
C THR A 13 -3.76 4.55 18.75
N ILE A 14 -2.96 5.26 17.97
CA ILE A 14 -2.32 4.71 16.78
C ILE A 14 -1.08 3.93 17.22
N LEU A 15 -1.00 2.66 16.82
CA LEU A 15 0.09 1.77 17.19
C LEU A 15 1.12 1.57 16.08
N ALA A 16 0.66 1.54 14.82
CA ALA A 16 1.51 1.36 13.66
C ALA A 16 0.80 1.88 12.40
N VAL A 17 1.54 2.00 11.31
CA VAL A 17 1.05 2.34 9.98
C VAL A 17 1.59 1.38 8.93
N TRP A 18 0.85 1.22 7.84
CA TRP A 18 1.26 0.40 6.72
C TRP A 18 0.63 0.90 5.41
N PRO A 19 1.40 0.98 4.29
CA PRO A 19 0.86 1.42 3.02
C PRO A 19 0.07 0.30 2.33
N HIS A 20 -0.98 0.63 1.58
CA HIS A 20 -1.70 -0.29 0.69
C HIS A 20 -1.95 0.37 -0.67
N TYR A 21 -1.86 -0.40 -1.75
CA TYR A 21 -2.07 0.13 -3.09
C TYR A 21 -3.57 0.20 -3.41
N GLN A 22 -4.04 1.34 -3.93
CA GLN A 22 -5.38 1.50 -4.46
C GLN A 22 -5.32 1.68 -5.99
N PRO A 23 -5.69 0.64 -6.78
CA PRO A 23 -5.58 0.69 -8.24
C PRO A 23 -6.39 1.81 -8.90
N LEU A 24 -7.56 2.16 -8.33
CA LEU A 24 -8.43 3.20 -8.89
C LEU A 24 -7.75 4.58 -8.95
N PHE A 25 -6.86 4.86 -8.00
CA PHE A 25 -6.16 6.14 -7.90
C PHE A 25 -4.68 6.05 -8.29
N GLU A 26 -4.21 4.84 -8.63
CA GLU A 26 -2.82 4.53 -8.93
C GLU A 26 -1.84 5.05 -7.85
N ARG A 27 -2.26 5.01 -6.59
CA ARG A 27 -1.54 5.58 -5.45
C ARG A 27 -1.47 4.60 -4.27
N TRP A 28 -0.46 4.77 -3.44
CA TRP A 28 -0.28 4.03 -2.19
C TRP A 28 -0.85 4.83 -1.04
N PHE A 29 -1.92 4.36 -0.43
CA PHE A 29 -2.56 5.01 0.71
C PHE A 29 -2.00 4.43 2.00
N MET A 30 -1.93 5.26 3.05
CA MET A 30 -1.50 4.81 4.37
C MET A 30 -2.70 4.31 5.18
N GLN A 31 -2.52 3.17 5.85
CA GLN A 31 -3.44 2.70 6.88
C GLN A 31 -2.79 2.86 8.24
N GLU A 32 -3.62 3.03 9.26
CA GLU A 32 -3.20 3.05 10.66
C GLU A 32 -3.84 1.88 11.42
N LEU A 33 -3.03 1.22 12.24
CA LEU A 33 -3.43 0.19 13.19
C LEU A 33 -3.81 0.87 14.50
N VAL A 34 -5.05 0.69 14.91
CA VAL A 34 -5.63 1.41 16.03
C VAL A 34 -5.90 0.48 17.20
N TYR A 35 -5.59 0.97 18.41
CA TYR A 35 -5.98 0.39 19.68
C TYR A 35 -7.08 1.22 20.33
N LYS A 36 -8.17 0.55 20.69
CA LYS A 36 -9.27 1.08 21.52
C LYS A 36 -9.39 0.13 22.70
N ASP A 37 -9.31 0.67 23.91
CA ASP A 37 -9.24 -0.07 25.18
C ASP A 37 -10.06 -1.38 25.18
N GLU A 38 -9.35 -2.51 25.03
CA GLU A 38 -9.84 -3.90 24.94
C GLU A 38 -10.49 -4.40 23.64
N LEU A 39 -10.75 -3.54 22.66
CA LEU A 39 -11.20 -3.97 21.34
C LEU A 39 -10.05 -4.53 20.48
N ALA A 40 -10.41 -5.37 19.51
CA ALA A 40 -9.47 -5.91 18.55
C ALA A 40 -8.75 -4.81 17.75
N LEU A 41 -7.45 -5.00 17.52
CA LEU A 41 -6.66 -4.10 16.69
C LEU A 41 -7.26 -4.06 15.29
N THR A 42 -7.53 -2.85 14.80
CA THR A 42 -8.19 -2.65 13.51
C THR A 42 -7.36 -1.74 12.62
N TRP A 43 -7.20 -2.13 11.36
CA TRP A 43 -6.64 -1.27 10.32
C TRP A 43 -7.71 -0.35 9.76
N ARG A 44 -7.41 0.94 9.62
CA ARG A 44 -8.29 1.90 8.92
C ARG A 44 -7.45 2.85 8.08
N GLU A 45 -8.11 3.56 7.15
CA GLU A 45 -7.43 4.61 6.38
C GLU A 45 -6.92 5.72 7.30
N ARG A 46 -5.66 6.09 7.09
CA ARG A 46 -5.03 7.21 7.77
C ARG A 46 -5.36 8.51 7.04
N TYR A 47 -5.71 9.51 7.82
CA TYR A 47 -5.89 10.87 7.35
C TYR A 47 -4.87 11.78 8.03
N VAL A 48 -4.50 12.85 7.34
CA VAL A 48 -3.58 13.88 7.82
C VAL A 48 -4.27 15.24 7.76
N PRO A 49 -3.94 16.16 8.67
CA PRO A 49 -4.47 17.51 8.64
C PRO A 49 -3.94 18.22 7.39
N GLY A 50 -4.85 18.82 6.62
CA GLY A 50 -4.53 19.78 5.57
C GLY A 50 -4.75 21.22 6.04
N ASP A 51 -4.52 22.17 5.13
CA ASP A 51 -4.75 23.58 5.40
C ASP A 51 -6.23 23.85 5.72
N ASN A 52 -6.49 24.85 6.57
CA ASN A 52 -7.85 25.29 6.94
C ASN A 52 -8.75 24.17 7.48
N ASP A 53 -8.22 23.28 8.33
CA ASP A 53 -8.99 22.22 9.01
C ASP A 53 -9.55 21.16 8.03
N THR A 54 -8.95 21.08 6.83
CA THR A 54 -9.28 20.07 5.83
C THR A 54 -8.68 18.72 6.19
N ILE A 55 -9.32 17.66 5.71
CA ILE A 55 -8.90 16.28 5.93
C ILE A 55 -8.33 15.78 4.62
N LEU A 56 -7.06 15.38 4.63
CA LEU A 56 -6.39 14.81 3.46
C LEU A 56 -6.13 13.32 3.68
N SER A 57 -6.26 12.55 2.61
CA SER A 57 -5.78 11.16 2.58
C SER A 57 -4.26 11.14 2.59
N ASP A 58 -3.67 10.33 3.47
CA ASP A 58 -2.23 10.11 3.49
C ASP A 58 -1.85 9.12 2.38
N HIS A 59 -1.17 9.59 1.34
CA HIS A 59 -0.84 8.77 0.18
C HIS A 59 0.44 9.19 -0.54
N TYR A 60 1.00 8.24 -1.28
CA TYR A 60 2.31 8.33 -1.93
C TYR A 60 2.22 7.82 -3.38
N PRO A 61 3.09 8.34 -4.28
CA PRO A 61 3.08 7.95 -5.69
C PRO A 61 3.64 6.53 -5.91
N ASP A 62 4.62 6.11 -5.11
CA ASP A 62 5.30 4.83 -5.27
C ASP A 62 5.41 4.07 -3.94
N ARG A 63 5.68 2.76 -4.06
CA ARG A 63 5.75 1.84 -2.94
C ARG A 63 6.91 2.18 -2.00
N GLU A 64 8.06 2.53 -2.55
CA GLU A 64 9.29 2.72 -1.78
C GLU A 64 9.15 3.94 -0.86
N ALA A 65 8.64 5.05 -1.40
CA ALA A 65 8.31 6.25 -0.64
C ALA A 65 7.29 5.95 0.47
N ALA A 66 6.24 5.18 0.16
CA ALA A 66 5.21 4.82 1.12
C ALA A 66 5.76 3.94 2.26
N VAL A 67 6.55 2.92 1.94
CA VAL A 67 7.17 2.02 2.94
C VAL A 67 8.16 2.79 3.80
N LYS A 68 9.02 3.61 3.19
CA LYS A 68 9.98 4.44 3.92
C LYS A 68 9.30 5.39 4.91
N ALA A 69 8.20 6.03 4.48
CA ALA A 69 7.42 6.89 5.36
C ALA A 69 6.75 6.11 6.49
N ALA A 70 6.23 4.90 6.20
CA ALA A 70 5.67 4.02 7.22
C ALA A 70 6.72 3.58 8.25
N ASP A 71 7.93 3.20 7.82
CA ASP A 71 9.02 2.77 8.71
C ASP A 71 9.50 3.92 9.62
N ALA A 72 9.62 5.13 9.07
CA ALA A 72 9.95 6.32 9.85
C ALA A 72 8.88 6.59 10.93
N LEU A 73 7.60 6.57 10.54
CA LEU A 73 6.50 6.82 11.47
C LEU A 73 6.34 5.70 12.50
N ASN A 74 6.49 4.43 12.10
CA ASN A 74 6.45 3.28 13.00
C ASN A 74 7.54 3.34 14.06
N SER A 75 8.73 3.86 13.72
CA SER A 75 9.80 4.08 14.68
C SER A 75 9.40 5.08 15.76
N SER A 76 8.78 6.20 15.38
CA SER A 76 8.24 7.19 16.32
C SER A 76 7.09 6.63 17.17
N LEU A 77 6.17 5.87 16.56
CA LEU A 77 5.04 5.25 17.27
C LEU A 77 5.51 4.21 18.29
N LYS A 78 6.53 3.42 17.96
CA LYS A 78 7.16 2.47 18.87
C LYS A 78 7.79 3.17 20.08
N GLN A 79 8.46 4.30 19.87
CA GLN A 79 9.01 5.12 20.95
C GLN A 79 7.91 5.75 21.82
N ALA A 80 6.80 6.18 21.22
CA ALA A 80 5.66 6.71 21.96
C ALA A 80 4.99 5.61 22.81
N LEU A 81 4.90 4.38 22.30
CA LEU A 81 4.36 3.24 23.05
C LEU A 81 5.26 2.87 24.24
N SER A 82 6.59 2.87 24.06
CA SER A 82 7.52 2.49 25.13
C SER A 82 7.49 3.45 26.32
N THR A 83 7.34 4.75 26.05
CA THR A 83 7.27 5.81 27.08
C THR A 83 5.90 5.92 27.75
N ARG A 84 4.86 5.29 27.20
CA ARG A 84 3.52 5.33 27.77
C ARG A 84 3.45 4.58 29.10
N SER A 85 2.80 5.20 30.09
CA SER A 85 2.43 4.54 31.34
C SER A 85 1.29 3.55 31.08
N MET A 86 1.59 2.27 31.25
CA MET A 86 0.66 1.15 31.12
C MET A 86 1.29 -0.06 31.81
N ASP A 87 0.46 -1.06 32.12
CA ASP A 87 0.94 -2.34 32.64
C ASP A 87 1.94 -3.00 31.67
N ASP A 88 3.04 -3.53 32.21
CA ASP A 88 4.14 -4.08 31.41
C ASP A 88 3.72 -5.33 30.61
N VAL A 89 2.80 -6.15 31.15
CA VAL A 89 2.28 -7.33 30.45
C VAL A 89 1.41 -6.90 29.27
N VAL A 90 0.55 -5.90 29.48
CA VAL A 90 -0.28 -5.31 28.42
C VAL A 90 0.61 -4.68 27.34
N LYS A 91 1.61 -3.90 27.74
CA LYS A 91 2.59 -3.28 26.81
C LYS A 91 3.26 -4.34 25.95
N ARG A 92 3.78 -5.39 26.57
CA ARG A 92 4.45 -6.48 25.85
C ARG A 92 3.51 -7.22 24.91
N SER A 93 2.28 -7.47 25.32
CA SER A 93 1.25 -8.06 24.47
C SER A 93 0.96 -7.20 23.25
N LEU A 94 0.85 -5.88 23.43
CA LEU A 94 0.62 -4.93 22.33
C LEU A 94 1.79 -4.91 21.35
N GLU A 95 3.03 -4.86 21.82
CA GLU A 95 4.22 -4.94 20.96
C GLU A 95 4.19 -6.19 20.07
N LEU A 96 3.91 -7.36 20.65
CA LEU A 96 3.82 -8.61 19.89
C LEU A 96 2.69 -8.59 18.86
N LYS A 97 1.54 -8.00 19.21
CA LYS A 97 0.41 -7.86 18.27
C LYS A 97 0.75 -6.91 17.12
N ILE A 98 1.47 -5.82 17.40
CA ILE A 98 1.95 -4.87 16.39
C ILE A 98 2.92 -5.57 15.43
N ASP A 99 3.95 -6.23 15.97
CA ASP A 99 4.96 -6.93 15.17
C ASP A 99 4.30 -7.98 14.26
N LYS A 100 3.35 -8.76 14.82
CA LYS A 100 2.59 -9.75 14.05
C LYS A 100 1.74 -9.12 12.94
N ALA A 101 1.06 -8.00 13.24
CA ALA A 101 0.22 -7.32 12.26
C ALA A 101 1.05 -6.72 11.11
N LEU A 102 2.19 -6.10 11.42
CA LEU A 102 3.12 -5.56 10.42
C LEU A 102 3.75 -6.67 9.59
N GLN A 103 4.20 -7.76 10.23
CA GLN A 103 4.75 -8.91 9.52
C GLN A 103 3.74 -9.53 8.55
N ALA A 104 2.48 -9.67 8.97
CA ALA A 104 1.41 -10.18 8.11
C ALA A 104 1.20 -9.29 6.88
N LYS A 105 1.14 -7.96 7.08
CA LYS A 105 1.01 -6.98 5.99
C LYS A 105 2.18 -7.02 5.01
N ARG A 106 3.41 -7.12 5.54
CA ARG A 106 4.62 -7.24 4.72
C ARG A 106 4.61 -8.49 3.85
N ARG A 107 4.33 -9.66 4.46
CA ARG A 107 4.27 -10.94 3.77
C ARG A 107 3.23 -10.93 2.65
N LEU A 108 2.01 -10.45 2.94
CA LEU A 108 0.95 -10.34 1.94
C LEU A 108 1.41 -9.53 0.72
N GLN A 109 2.04 -8.39 0.93
CA GLN A 109 2.51 -7.55 -0.17
C GLN A 109 3.66 -8.18 -0.98
N ASP A 110 4.57 -8.88 -0.31
CA ASP A 110 5.66 -9.57 -0.99
C ASP A 110 5.12 -10.75 -1.82
N GLU A 111 4.14 -11.48 -1.29
CA GLU A 111 3.40 -12.51 -2.03
C GLU A 111 2.64 -11.94 -3.22
N GLU A 112 1.90 -10.83 -3.05
CA GLU A 112 1.21 -10.13 -4.14
C GLU A 112 2.18 -9.66 -5.23
N ALA A 113 3.35 -9.14 -4.85
CA ALA A 113 4.38 -8.72 -5.80
C ALA A 113 4.93 -9.91 -6.60
N LEU A 114 5.18 -11.05 -5.96
CA LEU A 114 5.62 -12.28 -6.62
C LEU A 114 4.54 -12.84 -7.54
N MET A 115 3.30 -12.92 -7.08
CA MET A 115 2.16 -13.38 -7.88
C MET A 115 1.95 -12.49 -9.10
N LEU A 116 2.08 -11.17 -8.94
CA LEU A 116 1.99 -10.23 -10.04
C LEU A 116 3.13 -10.43 -11.05
N ALA A 117 4.38 -10.54 -10.57
CA ALA A 117 5.53 -10.77 -11.45
C ALA A 117 5.36 -12.07 -12.26
N GLU A 118 4.88 -13.13 -11.61
CA GLU A 118 4.62 -14.42 -12.26
C GLU A 118 3.46 -14.35 -13.26
N ALA A 119 2.36 -13.66 -12.91
CA ALA A 119 1.25 -13.44 -13.83
C ALA A 119 1.70 -12.66 -15.07
N LEU A 120 2.52 -11.62 -14.90
CA LEU A 120 3.10 -10.87 -16.02
C LEU A 120 4.02 -11.75 -16.88
N ARG A 121 4.84 -12.61 -16.26
CA ARG A 121 5.70 -13.54 -16.98
C ARG A 121 4.90 -14.54 -17.81
N ARG A 122 3.86 -15.15 -17.25
CA ARG A 122 3.00 -16.12 -17.94
C ARG A 122 2.23 -15.48 -19.09
N CYS A 123 1.68 -14.29 -18.87
CA CYS A 123 0.88 -13.58 -19.86
C CYS A 123 1.69 -12.76 -20.87
N ALA A 124 3.03 -12.80 -20.80
CA ALA A 124 3.90 -12.00 -21.70
C ALA A 124 3.71 -12.36 -23.18
N GLY A 125 3.35 -13.62 -23.48
CA GLY A 125 3.11 -14.12 -24.85
C GLY A 125 1.64 -14.19 -25.24
N ASP A 126 0.72 -13.88 -24.33
CA ASP A 126 -0.71 -14.04 -24.60
C ASP A 126 -1.19 -12.99 -25.61
N LYS A 127 -1.80 -13.48 -26.70
CA LYS A 127 -2.48 -12.59 -27.65
C LYS A 127 -3.66 -11.95 -26.94
N ARG A 128 -3.63 -10.63 -26.81
CA ARG A 128 -4.76 -9.89 -26.24
C ARG A 128 -6.00 -10.09 -27.11
N PRO A 129 -7.19 -10.30 -26.52
CA PRO A 129 -8.43 -10.46 -27.28
C PRO A 129 -8.64 -9.26 -28.21
N HIS A 130 -9.13 -9.43 -29.43
CA HIS A 130 -9.42 -8.28 -30.28
C HIS A 130 -10.62 -7.48 -29.72
N ALA A 131 -10.68 -6.16 -29.90
CA ALA A 131 -11.83 -5.38 -29.40
C ALA A 131 -13.17 -5.86 -29.99
N ALA A 132 -13.15 -6.33 -31.25
CA ALA A 132 -14.30 -6.92 -31.91
C ALA A 132 -14.75 -8.27 -31.31
N THR A 133 -13.88 -8.99 -30.60
CA THR A 133 -14.24 -10.30 -30.00
C THR A 133 -14.87 -10.16 -28.62
N ILE A 134 -14.94 -8.94 -28.07
CA ILE A 134 -15.60 -8.67 -26.79
C ILE A 134 -17.11 -8.68 -27.02
N LYS A 135 -17.82 -9.54 -26.29
CA LYS A 135 -19.29 -9.55 -26.26
C LYS A 135 -19.76 -8.43 -25.32
N LEU A 136 -20.48 -7.46 -25.87
CA LEU A 136 -21.11 -6.37 -25.13
C LEU A 136 -22.62 -6.51 -25.23
N SER A 137 -23.35 -6.01 -24.23
CA SER A 137 -24.80 -5.83 -24.36
C SER A 137 -25.10 -4.76 -25.42
N PRO A 138 -26.28 -4.79 -26.06
CA PRO A 138 -26.65 -3.80 -27.08
C PRO A 138 -26.51 -2.35 -26.62
N GLU A 139 -26.85 -2.06 -25.36
CA GLU A 139 -26.77 -0.72 -24.76
C GLU A 139 -25.33 -0.24 -24.54
N ALA A 140 -24.39 -1.18 -24.34
CA ALA A 140 -22.99 -0.89 -24.07
C ALA A 140 -22.14 -0.81 -25.35
N GLU A 141 -22.70 -1.16 -26.51
CA GLU A 141 -21.99 -1.17 -27.79
C GLU A 141 -21.43 0.22 -28.15
N ARG A 142 -22.13 1.29 -27.74
CA ARG A 142 -21.70 2.68 -27.88
C ARG A 142 -20.34 2.98 -27.24
N TYR A 143 -19.95 2.21 -26.23
CA TYR A 143 -18.69 2.36 -25.51
C TYR A 143 -17.57 1.49 -26.07
N ARG A 144 -17.78 0.71 -27.14
CA ARG A 144 -16.76 -0.24 -27.63
C ARG A 144 -15.44 0.43 -27.97
N GLN A 145 -15.48 1.60 -28.61
CA GLN A 145 -14.26 2.34 -28.95
C GLN A 145 -13.57 2.89 -27.71
N ASP A 146 -14.32 3.53 -26.81
CA ASP A 146 -13.79 4.03 -25.52
C ASP A 146 -13.15 2.89 -24.71
N LEU A 147 -13.80 1.72 -24.65
CA LEU A 147 -13.25 0.54 -23.98
C LEU A 147 -12.01 0.00 -24.70
N ALA A 148 -11.97 0.01 -26.03
CA ALA A 148 -10.79 -0.38 -26.79
C ALA A 148 -9.60 0.55 -26.53
N GLU A 149 -9.85 1.85 -26.39
CA GLU A 149 -8.84 2.87 -26.08
C GLU A 149 -8.41 2.85 -24.62
N GLN A 150 -9.34 2.75 -23.67
CA GLN A 150 -9.02 2.54 -22.25
C GLN A 150 -8.20 1.27 -22.07
N ARG A 151 -8.51 0.20 -22.80
CA ARG A 151 -7.71 -1.02 -22.82
C ARG A 151 -6.36 -0.86 -23.52
N LYS A 152 -6.10 0.25 -24.22
CA LYS A 152 -4.74 0.63 -24.64
C LYS A 152 -4.01 1.44 -23.56
N ARG A 153 -4.76 2.22 -22.75
CA ARG A 153 -4.23 3.14 -21.74
C ARG A 153 -3.99 2.52 -20.36
N CYS A 154 -4.90 1.68 -19.86
CA CYS A 154 -4.78 0.93 -18.59
C CYS A 154 -3.77 -0.24 -18.70
N LEU A 155 -3.03 -0.32 -19.80
CA LEU A 155 -2.02 -1.34 -20.00
C LEU A 155 -0.76 -0.94 -19.25
N ARG A 156 -0.40 -1.77 -18.28
CA ARG A 156 0.94 -1.81 -17.69
C ARG A 156 2.02 -1.66 -18.77
N PRO A 157 3.16 -1.02 -18.42
CA PRO A 157 4.28 -0.82 -19.32
C PRO A 157 4.65 -2.11 -20.05
N THR A 158 4.90 -2.00 -21.36
CA THR A 158 5.54 -3.06 -22.13
C THR A 158 6.90 -3.40 -21.51
N ARG A 159 7.41 -4.61 -21.80
CA ARG A 159 8.73 -5.08 -21.35
C ARG A 159 9.85 -4.03 -21.56
N ASP A 160 9.76 -3.22 -22.63
CA ASP A 160 10.69 -2.13 -22.94
C ASP A 160 10.69 -0.98 -21.91
N GLN A 161 9.60 -0.77 -21.16
CA GLN A 161 9.50 0.25 -20.11
C GLN A 161 9.86 -0.29 -18.71
N LEU A 162 9.85 -1.61 -18.51
CA LEU A 162 10.29 -2.26 -17.26
C LEU A 162 11.80 -2.55 -17.22
N ASP A 163 12.47 -2.53 -18.38
CA ASP A 163 13.93 -2.65 -18.47
C ASP A 163 14.68 -1.45 -17.85
N GLY A 164 14.00 -0.32 -17.59
CA GLY A 164 14.51 0.80 -16.80
C GLY A 164 14.48 0.60 -15.28
N LEU A 165 13.80 -0.46 -14.80
CA LEU A 165 13.75 -0.87 -13.39
C LEU A 165 14.72 -2.03 -13.08
N LYS A 166 15.71 -2.26 -13.95
CA LYS A 166 16.80 -3.22 -13.71
C LYS A 166 17.55 -2.83 -12.43
N PHE A 167 17.25 -3.55 -11.35
CA PHE A 167 18.21 -4.09 -10.39
C PHE A 167 19.44 -3.17 -10.14
N GLN A 168 19.30 -2.17 -9.27
CA GLN A 168 20.44 -1.75 -8.43
C GLN A 168 20.63 -2.74 -7.27
N GLY A 169 20.68 -4.03 -7.59
CA GLY A 169 21.34 -5.02 -6.75
C GLY A 169 22.79 -5.06 -7.19
N ARG A 170 23.60 -4.12 -6.70
CA ARG A 170 25.06 -4.24 -6.86
C ARG A 170 25.50 -5.50 -6.13
N SER A 171 25.81 -6.50 -6.94
CA SER A 171 26.50 -7.72 -6.56
C SER A 171 27.70 -7.36 -5.67
N SER A 172 27.69 -7.95 -4.48
CA SER A 172 28.86 -8.00 -3.61
C SER A 172 29.94 -8.79 -4.32
N SER A 173 30.99 -8.09 -4.78
CA SER A 173 32.24 -8.70 -5.22
C SER A 173 33.23 -8.58 -4.06
N ILE A 174 33.15 -9.53 -3.12
CA ILE A 174 34.31 -9.84 -2.27
C ILE A 174 35.33 -10.49 -3.21
N LEU A 175 36.36 -9.74 -3.57
CA LEU A 175 37.60 -10.26 -4.12
C LEU A 175 38.51 -10.61 -2.94
N LEU A 176 38.68 -11.90 -2.72
CA LEU A 176 39.82 -12.51 -2.03
C LEU A 176 41.03 -12.47 -2.99
N ALA A 177 42.11 -11.83 -2.56
CA ALA A 177 43.52 -12.00 -2.94
C ALA A 177 44.23 -10.69 -2.53
N GLY A 178 45.33 -10.63 -1.81
CA GLY A 178 46.35 -11.58 -1.35
C GLY A 178 47.45 -10.72 -0.74
#